data_AF-A0A1E3R1A1-F1
#
_entry.id   AF-A0A1E3R1A1-F1
#
_cell.length_a   1.000
_cell.length_b   1.000
_cell.length_c   1.000
_cell.angle_alpha   90.00
_cell.angle_beta   90.00
_cell.angle_gamma   90.00
#
_symmetry.space_group_name_H-M   'P 1'
#
loop_
_entity.id
_entity.type
_entity.pdbx_description
1 polymer ?
#
loop_
_entity_poly.entity_id
_entity_poly.type
_entity_poly.pdbx_seq_one_letter_code
_entity_poly.pdbx_strand_id
1 'polypeptide(L)'
;MQIASPTHGDVALHLTQSAGGPDPGLAATADALHAALDEETDGVFADFRPVDHRAGRDAVTYREIRPNHTVIWVVLVDGSVRIAIGCQSPIGGEHLVREVCDQAIRSAHAVR
;
A
#
# COMPACT_ATOMS: atom_id res chain seq x y z
N MET A 1 6.27 -5.62 8.40
CA MET A 1 7.25 -4.80 9.16
C MET A 1 6.87 -3.33 9.07
N GLN A 2 7.35 -2.51 10.01
CA GLN A 2 7.09 -1.07 10.04
C GLN A 2 8.39 -0.29 10.27
N ILE A 3 8.49 0.89 9.67
CA ILE A 3 9.59 1.83 9.83
C ILE A 3 8.97 3.19 10.18
N ALA A 4 9.19 3.67 11.40
CA ALA A 4 8.62 4.92 11.88
C ALA A 4 9.62 6.08 11.79
N SER A 5 9.11 7.29 11.54
CA SER A 5 9.93 8.51 11.56
C SER A 5 10.39 8.83 12.98
N PRO A 6 11.68 9.15 13.21
CA PRO A 6 12.17 9.52 14.53
C PRO A 6 11.78 10.95 14.94
N THR A 7 11.35 11.80 13.98
CA THR A 7 11.10 13.23 14.18
C THR A 7 9.66 13.66 13.94
N HIS A 8 8.86 12.83 13.27
CA HIS A 8 7.47 13.13 12.93
C HIS A 8 6.56 12.02 13.44
N GLY A 9 5.72 12.33 14.43
CA GLY A 9 4.69 11.41 14.91
C GLY A 9 3.73 11.01 13.78
N ASP A 10 3.22 9.78 13.84
CA ASP A 10 2.30 9.19 12.86
C ASP A 10 2.81 9.10 11.41
N VAL A 11 4.08 9.39 11.14
CA VAL A 11 4.72 9.11 9.84
C VAL A 11 5.41 7.76 9.90
N ALA A 12 5.00 6.84 9.03
CA ALA A 12 5.58 5.50 8.96
C ALA A 12 5.47 4.87 7.56
N LEU A 13 6.37 3.95 7.29
CA LEU A 13 6.29 3.01 6.17
C LEU A 13 5.91 1.63 6.69
N HIS A 14 4.86 1.06 6.13
CA HIS A 14 4.47 -0.33 6.35
C HIS A 14 4.89 -1.16 5.14
N LEU A 15 5.45 -2.34 5.39
CA LEU A 15 5.80 -3.29 4.32
C LEU A 15 5.34 -4.67 4.73
N THR A 16 4.49 -5.29 3.93
CA THR A 16 4.13 -6.70 4.07
C THR A 16 4.35 -7.42 2.76
N GLN A 17 4.67 -8.71 2.88
CA GLN A 17 4.90 -9.61 1.76
C GLN A 17 4.06 -10.86 1.99
N SER A 18 3.39 -11.32 0.95
CA SER A 18 2.67 -12.58 0.95
C SER A 18 2.93 -13.33 -0.36
N ALA A 19 2.86 -14.66 -0.28
CA ALA A 19 2.80 -15.45 -1.49
C ALA A 19 1.52 -15.10 -2.25
N GLY A 20 1.65 -14.86 -3.56
CA GLY A 20 0.52 -14.78 -4.45
C GLY A 20 -0.14 -16.15 -4.62
N GLY A 21 -1.41 -16.13 -5.03
CA GLY A 21 -2.12 -17.35 -5.43
C GLY A 21 -1.56 -17.96 -6.71
N PRO A 22 -2.22 -19.00 -7.26
CA PRO A 22 -1.81 -19.66 -8.50
C PRO A 22 -1.69 -18.71 -9.70
N ASP A 23 -2.48 -17.64 -9.70
CA ASP A 23 -2.43 -16.53 -10.65
C ASP A 23 -2.16 -15.22 -9.89
N PRO A 24 -0.89 -14.87 -9.63
CA PRO A 24 -0.54 -13.76 -8.76
C PRO A 24 -0.76 -12.39 -9.41
N GLY A 25 -1.34 -12.32 -10.62
CA GLY A 25 -1.47 -11.09 -11.40
C GLY A 25 -2.16 -9.92 -10.68
N LEU A 26 -1.95 -8.71 -11.20
CA LEU A 26 -2.47 -7.48 -10.59
C LEU A 26 -4.00 -7.47 -10.52
N ALA A 27 -4.68 -8.00 -11.55
CA ALA A 27 -6.14 -8.11 -11.58
C ALA A 27 -6.69 -9.04 -10.48
N ALA A 28 -6.15 -10.27 -10.37
CA ALA A 28 -6.55 -11.19 -9.31
C ALA A 28 -6.24 -10.64 -7.91
N THR A 29 -5.13 -9.90 -7.78
CA THR A 29 -4.80 -9.16 -6.56
C THR A 29 -5.83 -8.08 -6.24
N ALA A 30 -6.28 -7.33 -7.25
CA ALA A 30 -7.31 -6.31 -7.10
C ALA A 30 -8.64 -6.92 -6.67
N ASP A 31 -9.09 -7.99 -7.31
CA ASP A 31 -10.35 -8.67 -6.99
C ASP A 31 -10.35 -9.18 -5.54
N ALA A 32 -9.26 -9.84 -5.13
CA ALA A 32 -9.12 -10.33 -3.76
C ALA A 32 -9.06 -9.20 -2.72
N LEU A 33 -8.42 -8.08 -3.04
CA LEU A 33 -8.41 -6.91 -2.16
C LEU A 33 -9.78 -6.28 -2.08
N HIS A 34 -10.48 -6.08 -3.21
CA HIS A 34 -11.80 -5.47 -3.21
C HIS A 34 -12.79 -6.27 -2.36
N ALA A 35 -12.82 -7.60 -2.53
CA ALA A 35 -13.67 -8.47 -1.71
C ALA A 35 -13.35 -8.36 -0.21
N ALA A 36 -12.06 -8.34 0.16
CA ALA A 36 -11.67 -8.20 1.57
C ALA A 36 -11.99 -6.81 2.15
N LEU A 37 -11.86 -5.74 1.36
CA LEU A 37 -12.17 -4.38 1.81
C LEU A 37 -13.69 -4.16 1.93
N ASP A 38 -14.50 -4.85 1.13
CA ASP A 38 -15.97 -4.77 1.19
C ASP A 38 -16.57 -5.47 2.43
N GLU A 39 -15.81 -6.36 3.07
CA GLU A 39 -16.23 -7.02 4.33
C GLU A 39 -16.00 -6.14 5.57
N GLU A 40 -15.29 -5.02 5.41
CA GLU A 40 -14.88 -4.14 6.50
C GLU A 40 -15.93 -3.06 6.80
N THR A 41 -15.74 -2.34 7.90
CA THR A 41 -16.66 -1.25 8.26
C THR A 41 -16.56 -0.08 7.28
N ASP A 42 -17.72 0.46 6.89
CA ASP A 42 -17.80 1.64 6.02
C ASP A 42 -16.92 2.80 6.51
N GLY A 43 -16.20 3.42 5.59
CA GLY A 43 -15.35 4.58 5.85
C GLY A 43 -13.96 4.26 6.41
N VAL A 44 -13.66 2.99 6.70
CA VAL A 44 -12.30 2.53 7.08
C VAL A 44 -11.38 2.52 5.85
N PHE A 45 -11.91 2.16 4.68
CA PHE A 45 -11.18 2.13 3.42
C PHE A 45 -11.90 2.96 2.36
N ALA A 46 -11.11 3.61 1.50
CA ALA A 46 -11.61 4.51 0.46
C ALA A 46 -10.65 4.53 -0.74
N ASP A 47 -11.06 5.19 -1.82
CA ASP A 47 -10.24 5.47 -3.01
C ASP A 47 -9.60 4.20 -3.63
N PHE A 48 -10.30 3.07 -3.58
CA PHE A 48 -9.81 1.84 -4.21
C PHE A 48 -9.67 2.03 -5.73
N ARG A 49 -8.50 1.68 -6.25
CA ARG A 49 -8.18 1.69 -7.68
C ARG A 49 -7.58 0.33 -8.03
N PRO A 50 -8.27 -0.49 -8.84
CA PRO A 50 -7.78 -1.81 -9.24
C PRO A 50 -6.57 -1.72 -10.17
N VAL A 51 -6.41 -0.59 -10.86
CA VAL A 51 -5.25 -0.27 -11.68
C VAL A 51 -4.89 1.20 -11.44
N ASP A 52 -3.68 1.44 -10.93
CA ASP A 52 -3.07 2.76 -10.82
C ASP A 52 -1.58 2.66 -11.19
N HIS A 53 -0.93 3.81 -11.39
CA HIS A 53 0.49 3.89 -11.68
C HIS A 53 1.19 4.80 -10.67
N ARG A 54 2.07 4.23 -9.86
CA ARG A 54 2.77 4.93 -8.76
C ARG A 54 4.26 4.73 -8.83
N ALA A 55 4.99 5.85 -8.77
CA ALA A 55 6.44 5.88 -8.79
C ALA A 55 7.06 5.00 -9.92
N GLY A 56 6.43 4.97 -11.10
CA GLY A 56 6.91 4.20 -12.25
C GLY A 56 6.45 2.74 -12.31
N ARG A 57 5.46 2.34 -11.49
CA ARG A 57 5.01 0.95 -11.38
C ARG A 57 3.50 0.83 -11.36
N ASP A 58 3.01 -0.22 -12.01
CA ASP A 58 1.60 -0.60 -11.94
C ASP A 58 1.29 -1.22 -10.58
N ALA A 59 0.18 -0.79 -9.98
CA ALA A 59 -0.21 -1.18 -8.64
C ALA A 59 -1.73 -1.16 -8.46
N VAL A 60 -2.20 -1.89 -7.44
CA VAL A 60 -3.50 -1.63 -6.81
C VAL A 60 -3.27 -0.61 -5.72
N THR A 61 -4.13 0.40 -5.61
CA THR A 61 -4.01 1.41 -4.55
C THR A 61 -5.32 1.62 -3.83
N TYR A 62 -5.24 1.91 -2.54
CA TYR A 62 -6.40 2.31 -1.73
C TYR A 62 -5.93 3.14 -0.54
N ARG A 63 -6.86 3.84 0.11
CA ARG A 63 -6.60 4.61 1.32
C ARG A 63 -7.27 3.94 2.51
N GLU A 64 -6.51 3.77 3.58
CA GLU A 64 -7.00 3.42 4.91
C GLU A 64 -7.12 4.69 5.74
N ILE A 65 -8.25 4.86 6.42
CA ILE A 65 -8.57 6.03 7.24
C ILE A 65 -8.58 5.57 8.70
N ARG A 66 -7.80 6.26 9.53
CA ARG A 66 -7.76 6.09 10.98
C ARG A 66 -8.02 7.44 11.65
N PRO A 67 -8.38 7.47 12.95
CA PRO A 67 -8.71 8.74 13.62
C PRO A 67 -7.62 9.82 13.53
N ASN A 68 -6.34 9.42 13.57
CA ASN A 68 -5.22 10.36 13.65
C ASN A 68 -4.35 10.39 12.37
N HIS A 69 -4.48 9.41 11.49
CA HIS A 69 -3.62 9.26 10.32
C HIS A 69 -4.36 8.58 9.16
N THR A 70 -3.79 8.70 7.98
CA THR A 70 -4.18 7.92 6.80
C THR A 70 -3.03 7.03 6.39
N VAL A 71 -3.33 5.90 5.76
CA VAL A 71 -2.34 5.07 5.06
C VAL A 71 -2.72 4.98 3.60
N ILE A 72 -1.86 5.45 2.71
CA ILE A 72 -2.01 5.17 1.27
C ILE A 72 -1.31 3.85 0.99
N TRP A 73 -2.08 2.83 0.66
CA TRP A 73 -1.56 1.53 0.31
C TRP A 73 -1.27 1.45 -1.19
N VAL A 74 -0.10 0.91 -1.52
CA VAL A 74 0.34 0.57 -2.87
C VAL A 74 0.70 -0.91 -2.86
N VAL A 75 -0.06 -1.72 -3.57
CA VAL A 75 0.14 -3.16 -3.65
C VAL A 75 0.71 -3.52 -5.01
N LEU A 76 1.89 -4.09 -4.97
CA LEU A 76 2.68 -4.51 -6.12
C LEU A 76 2.63 -6.03 -6.22
N VAL A 77 2.69 -6.51 -7.46
CA VAL A 77 2.94 -7.92 -7.75
C VAL A 77 4.31 -8.02 -8.40
N ASP A 78 5.17 -8.86 -7.84
CA ASP A 78 6.46 -9.20 -8.43
C ASP A 78 6.67 -10.72 -8.43
N GLY A 79 6.54 -11.33 -9.61
CA GLY A 79 6.50 -12.77 -9.75
C GLY A 79 5.36 -13.38 -8.92
N SER A 80 5.71 -14.27 -7.99
CA SER A 80 4.76 -14.92 -7.08
C SER A 80 4.62 -14.21 -5.73
N VAL A 81 5.11 -12.98 -5.59
CA VAL A 81 5.06 -12.23 -4.33
C VAL A 81 4.17 -11.01 -4.50
N ARG A 82 3.18 -10.87 -3.60
CA ARG A 82 2.47 -9.61 -3.39
C ARG A 82 3.20 -8.81 -2.32
N ILE A 83 3.49 -7.55 -2.63
CA ILE A 83 4.19 -6.62 -1.74
C ILE A 83 3.26 -5.44 -1.49
N ALA A 84 2.76 -5.29 -0.26
CA ALA A 84 1.97 -4.13 0.11
C ALA A 84 2.84 -3.10 0.84
N ILE A 85 2.83 -1.87 0.36
CA ILE A 85 3.55 -0.73 0.91
C ILE A 85 2.52 0.26 1.43
N GLY A 86 2.51 0.53 2.73
CA GLY A 86 1.62 1.48 3.37
C GLY A 86 2.34 2.78 3.68
N CYS A 87 1.92 3.87 3.06
CA CYS A 87 2.42 5.22 3.26
C CYS A 87 1.59 5.93 4.32
N GLN A 88 2.04 5.86 5.57
CA GLN A 88 1.32 6.47 6.69
C GLN A 88 1.75 7.92 6.92
N SER A 89 0.77 8.80 7.08
CA SER A 89 0.99 10.19 7.48
C SER A 89 -0.17 10.73 8.31
N PRO A 90 0.04 11.79 9.12
CA PRO A 90 -1.06 12.58 9.65
C PRO A 90 -2.01 13.05 8.54
N ILE A 91 -3.26 13.33 8.89
CA ILE A 91 -4.25 13.86 7.94
C ILE A 91 -3.74 15.19 7.35
N GLY A 92 -3.59 15.27 6.02
CA GLY A 92 -3.00 16.44 5.32
C GLY A 92 -1.47 16.49 5.34
N GLY A 93 -0.81 15.48 5.93
CA GLY A 93 0.63 15.36 6.07
C GLY A 93 1.31 14.49 5.01
N GLU A 94 0.64 14.16 3.91
CA GLU A 94 1.10 13.16 2.93
C GLU A 94 2.46 13.52 2.30
N HIS A 95 2.76 14.82 2.23
CA HIS A 95 4.05 15.31 1.73
C HIS A 95 5.25 14.86 2.60
N LEU A 96 5.04 14.57 3.89
CA LEU A 96 6.09 14.16 4.81
C LEU A 96 6.64 12.75 4.54
N VAL A 97 5.83 11.88 3.92
CA VAL A 97 6.19 10.47 3.66
C VAL A 97 6.42 10.19 2.17
N ARG A 98 5.93 11.07 1.28
CA ARG A 98 5.87 10.85 -0.17
C ARG A 98 7.19 10.40 -0.79
N GLU A 99 8.29 11.12 -0.51
CA GLU A 99 9.58 10.83 -1.17
C GLU A 99 10.10 9.43 -0.81
N VAL A 100 10.10 9.08 0.48
CA VAL A 100 10.58 7.78 0.96
C VAL A 100 9.63 6.66 0.49
N CYS A 101 8.33 6.93 0.45
CA CYS A 101 7.35 6.02 -0.15
C CYS A 101 7.62 5.73 -1.61
N ASP A 102 7.82 6.77 -2.42
CA ASP A 102 8.10 6.59 -3.84
C ASP A 102 9.41 5.81 -4.05
N GLN A 103 10.41 5.98 -3.19
CA GLN A 103 11.63 5.17 -3.22
C GLN A 103 11.35 3.71 -2.84
N ALA A 104 10.57 3.44 -1.80
CA ALA A 104 10.18 2.09 -1.42
C ALA A 104 9.42 1.40 -2.57
N ILE A 105 8.47 2.08 -3.21
CA ILE A 105 7.69 1.54 -4.34
C ILE A 105 8.61 1.23 -5.52
N ARG A 106 9.49 2.15 -5.91
CA ARG A 106 10.45 1.95 -7.01
C ARG A 106 11.36 0.74 -6.78
N SER A 107 11.82 0.55 -5.54
CA SER A 107 12.88 -0.41 -5.22
C SER A 107 12.36 -1.79 -4.81
N ALA A 108 11.12 -1.92 -4.35
CA ALA A 108 10.58 -3.16 -3.83
C ALA A 108 10.55 -4.27 -4.90
N HIS A 109 11.20 -5.40 -4.62
CA HIS A 109 11.16 -6.56 -5.49
C HIS A 109 11.37 -7.84 -4.66
N ALA A 110 10.97 -8.97 -5.19
CA ALA A 110 11.27 -10.27 -4.63
C ALA A 110 12.78 -10.56 -4.79
N VAL A 111 13.44 -10.85 -3.68
CA VAL A 111 14.86 -11.25 -3.66
C VAL A 111 14.94 -12.75 -3.90
N ARG A 112 15.87 -13.17 -4.78
CA ARG A 112 16.19 -14.57 -5.06
C ARG A 112 17.52 -14.97 -4.43
#